data_AF-A0A6C0EL06-F1
#
_entry.id   AF-A0A6C0EL06-F1
#
_cell.length_a   1.000
_cell.length_b   1.000
_cell.length_c   1.000
_cell.angle_alpha   90.00
_cell.angle_beta   90.00
_cell.angle_gamma   90.00
#
_symmetry.space_group_name_H-M   'P 1'
#
loop_
_entity.id
_entity.type
_entity.pdbx_description
1 polymer ?
#
loop_
_entity_poly.entity_id
_entity_poly.type
_entity_poly.pdbx_seq_one_letter_code
_entity_poly.pdbx_strand_id
1 'polypeptide(L)'
;MSSATAPSAPSQESGPAALLAENQRIKQQMSDINASWKQLQTDQATSPPTFYLSVLILFLLAVVPFLTFIYSGILNHQVMLLINQNGVLDAMVMAFKTGNFAVDIDGQEQTFKYFWEEVLVSVMRVITRGRFFLVVALFIVLLGTTLLTYSLYYRGQNYQAAARMISIVLSVILGFTFLFTNNRTMVGPFENVVGYGFVKMFMNKALQDAMNGIFQHKFFTNKYVFPGANIYYDFLLNVMSLETLPSVLEEIYQNNAKYDFEIRTDDEEGINTTRVRNLLQVILNKNTVGNMCWLYFASLVGTLISFQYILSNEM
;
A
#
# COMPACT_ATOMS: atom_id res chain seq x y z
N MET A 1 26.67 105.07 3.78
CA MET A 1 25.28 104.64 3.53
C MET A 1 25.31 103.25 2.92
N SER A 2 25.05 102.22 3.73
CA SER A 2 24.98 100.82 3.32
C SER A 2 23.93 100.17 4.22
N SER A 3 22.67 100.18 3.79
CA SER A 3 21.59 99.48 4.49
C SER A 3 21.47 98.06 3.91
N ALA A 4 21.86 97.07 4.71
CA ALA A 4 21.60 95.68 4.44
C ALA A 4 20.10 95.39 4.59
N THR A 5 19.47 94.90 3.53
CA THR A 5 18.12 94.32 3.55
C THR A 5 18.19 92.94 4.23
N ALA A 6 17.52 92.80 5.36
CA ALA A 6 17.30 91.51 6.00
C ALA A 6 16.30 90.67 5.18
N PRO A 7 16.53 89.35 5.00
CA PRO A 7 15.57 88.48 4.34
C PRO A 7 14.36 88.23 5.26
N SER A 8 13.16 88.39 4.71
CA SER A 8 11.89 88.05 5.35
C SER A 8 11.82 86.56 5.67
N ALA A 9 11.61 86.24 6.94
CA ALA A 9 11.32 84.87 7.39
C ALA A 9 10.02 84.35 6.76
N PRO A 10 9.96 83.10 6.29
CA PRO A 10 8.70 82.51 5.84
C PRO A 10 7.76 82.32 7.03
N SER A 11 6.56 82.90 6.94
CA SER A 11 5.48 82.72 7.90
C SER A 11 5.09 81.25 7.99
N GLN A 12 5.38 80.61 9.13
CA GLN A 12 4.81 79.32 9.50
C GLN A 12 3.32 79.49 9.83
N GLU A 13 2.46 79.42 8.81
CA GLU A 13 1.05 79.07 9.03
C GLU A 13 0.91 77.53 9.07
N SER A 14 1.44 76.90 10.11
CA SER A 14 1.08 75.51 10.46
C SER A 14 -0.23 75.53 11.26
N GLY A 15 -1.33 75.84 10.57
CA GLY A 15 -2.65 75.89 11.17
C GLY A 15 -3.26 74.51 11.44
N PRO A 16 -4.26 74.41 12.34
CA PRO A 16 -4.98 73.16 12.64
C PRO A 16 -5.58 72.48 11.39
N ALA A 17 -5.83 73.22 10.31
CA ALA A 17 -6.30 72.69 9.03
C ALA A 17 -5.25 71.80 8.31
N ALA A 18 -3.95 72.13 8.41
CA ALA A 18 -2.89 71.32 7.81
C ALA A 18 -2.73 69.98 8.54
N LEU A 19 -2.80 70.00 9.88
CA LEU A 19 -2.81 68.80 10.72
C LEU A 19 -4.05 67.93 10.49
N LEU A 20 -5.19 68.53 10.15
CA LEU A 20 -6.43 67.80 9.87
C LEU A 20 -6.38 67.12 8.49
N ALA A 21 -5.81 67.81 7.48
CA ALA A 21 -5.57 67.24 6.16
C ALA A 21 -4.54 66.10 6.20
N GLU A 22 -3.48 66.24 7.01
CA GLU A 22 -2.48 65.18 7.21
C GLU A 22 -3.08 63.96 7.92
N ASN A 23 -3.90 64.15 8.95
CA ASN A 23 -4.62 63.06 9.61
C ASN A 23 -5.62 62.36 8.69
N GLN A 24 -6.30 63.09 7.80
CA GLN A 24 -7.17 62.48 6.80
C GLN A 24 -6.38 61.64 5.78
N ARG A 25 -5.22 62.14 5.35
CA ARG A 25 -4.31 61.41 4.45
C ARG A 25 -3.79 60.12 5.08
N ILE A 26 -3.40 60.16 6.36
CA ILE A 26 -2.94 58.98 7.10
C ILE A 26 -4.07 57.95 7.25
N LYS A 27 -5.30 58.38 7.57
CA LYS A 27 -6.47 57.48 7.66
C LYS A 27 -6.77 56.82 6.31
N GLN A 28 -6.64 57.56 5.22
CA GLN A 28 -6.88 57.03 3.88
C GLN A 28 -5.79 56.04 3.48
N GLN A 29 -4.51 56.33 3.76
CA GLN A 29 -3.42 55.38 3.55
C GLN A 29 -3.57 54.10 4.38
N MET A 30 -3.99 54.20 5.65
CA MET A 30 -4.29 53.00 6.45
C MET A 30 -5.47 52.20 5.91
N SER A 31 -6.49 52.87 5.37
CA SER A 31 -7.62 52.22 4.71
C SER A 31 -7.16 51.47 3.46
N ASP A 32 -6.34 52.09 2.62
CA ASP A 32 -5.81 51.50 1.38
C ASP A 32 -4.86 50.34 1.66
N ILE A 33 -4.03 50.46 2.70
CA ILE A 33 -3.17 49.37 3.17
C ILE A 33 -4.03 48.20 3.68
N ASN A 34 -5.06 48.46 4.48
CA ASN A 34 -5.97 47.40 4.95
C ASN A 34 -6.77 46.77 3.81
N ALA A 35 -7.17 47.54 2.80
CA ALA A 35 -7.83 47.04 1.61
C ALA A 35 -6.89 46.15 0.79
N SER A 36 -5.64 46.58 0.61
CA SER A 36 -4.58 45.80 -0.06
C SER A 36 -4.24 44.51 0.70
N TRP A 37 -4.16 44.54 2.03
CA TRP A 37 -3.99 43.33 2.85
C TRP A 37 -5.16 42.37 2.76
N LYS A 38 -6.40 42.88 2.78
CA LYS A 38 -7.59 42.05 2.53
C LYS A 38 -7.58 41.46 1.13
N GLN A 39 -7.18 42.25 0.13
CA GLN A 39 -7.13 41.82 -1.26
C GLN A 39 -6.07 40.73 -1.46
N LEU A 40 -4.88 40.87 -0.87
CA LEU A 40 -3.83 39.85 -0.83
C LEU A 40 -4.28 38.56 -0.10
N GLN A 41 -5.12 38.69 0.93
CA GLN A 41 -5.74 37.53 1.59
C GLN A 41 -6.78 36.82 0.71
N THR A 42 -7.56 37.55 -0.09
CA THR A 42 -8.47 36.96 -1.09
C THR A 42 -7.74 36.36 -2.29
N ASP A 43 -6.66 36.99 -2.77
CA ASP A 43 -5.91 36.49 -3.94
C ASP A 43 -5.12 35.22 -3.61
N GLN A 44 -4.68 35.03 -2.36
CA GLN A 44 -4.09 33.77 -1.90
C GLN A 44 -5.10 32.62 -1.68
N ALA A 45 -6.40 32.88 -1.77
CA ALA A 45 -7.46 31.87 -1.62
C ALA A 45 -7.85 31.18 -2.95
N THR A 46 -7.10 31.40 -4.04
CA THR A 46 -7.54 31.06 -5.41
C THR A 46 -6.97 29.76 -6.00
N SER A 47 -6.26 28.94 -5.24
CA SER A 47 -6.00 27.56 -5.67
C SER A 47 -7.30 26.77 -5.55
N PRO A 48 -7.91 26.31 -6.66
CA PRO A 48 -9.24 25.70 -6.61
C PRO A 48 -9.20 24.43 -5.75
N PRO A 49 -10.28 24.11 -4.99
CA PRO A 49 -10.37 22.92 -4.15
C PRO A 49 -9.99 21.62 -4.86
N THR A 50 -10.26 21.57 -6.16
CA THR A 50 -9.93 20.47 -7.06
C THR A 50 -8.44 20.23 -7.23
N PHE A 51 -7.58 21.24 -7.08
CA PHE A 51 -6.12 21.10 -7.19
C PHE A 51 -5.54 20.31 -6.01
N TYR A 52 -5.85 20.71 -4.77
CA TYR A 52 -5.38 20.00 -3.58
C TYR A 52 -5.94 18.57 -3.50
N LEU A 53 -7.19 18.39 -3.92
CA LEU A 53 -7.79 17.07 -4.07
C LEU A 53 -7.03 16.20 -5.07
N SER A 54 -6.72 16.74 -6.24
CA SER A 54 -5.98 16.01 -7.27
C SER A 54 -4.58 15.64 -6.81
N VAL A 55 -3.89 16.54 -6.11
CA VAL A 55 -2.57 16.27 -5.52
C VAL A 55 -2.66 15.19 -4.44
N LEU A 56 -3.66 15.24 -3.56
CA LEU A 56 -3.85 14.23 -2.54
C LEU A 56 -4.20 12.86 -3.15
N ILE A 57 -5.09 12.82 -4.14
CA ILE A 57 -5.44 11.58 -4.85
C ILE A 57 -4.21 11.01 -5.54
N LEU A 58 -3.45 11.82 -6.29
CA LEU A 58 -2.22 11.37 -6.96
C LEU A 58 -1.19 10.88 -5.95
N PHE A 59 -1.04 11.57 -4.82
CA PHE A 59 -0.17 11.13 -3.74
C PHE A 59 -0.61 9.79 -3.17
N LEU A 60 -1.91 9.62 -2.86
CA LEU A 60 -2.45 8.37 -2.36
C LEU A 60 -2.30 7.23 -3.38
N LEU A 61 -2.57 7.49 -4.66
CA LEU A 61 -2.45 6.55 -5.79
C LEU A 61 -1.00 6.10 -6.03
N ALA A 62 -0.01 6.96 -5.78
CA ALA A 62 1.39 6.63 -6.03
C ALA A 62 2.11 6.12 -4.77
N VAL A 63 2.01 6.85 -3.65
CA VAL A 63 2.84 6.64 -2.47
C VAL A 63 2.42 5.42 -1.67
N VAL A 64 1.11 5.19 -1.50
CA VAL A 64 0.63 4.04 -0.72
C VAL A 64 0.96 2.72 -1.42
N PRO A 65 0.69 2.54 -2.74
CA PRO A 65 1.13 1.34 -3.45
C PRO A 65 2.64 1.20 -3.50
N PHE A 66 3.39 2.31 -3.65
CA PHE A 66 4.85 2.27 -3.68
C PHE A 66 5.46 1.83 -2.34
N LEU A 67 5.01 2.40 -1.22
CA LEU A 67 5.45 1.99 0.12
C LEU A 67 5.09 0.54 0.40
N THR A 68 3.88 0.13 0.01
CA THR A 68 3.42 -1.27 0.13
C THR A 68 4.31 -2.18 -0.70
N PHE A 69 4.65 -1.81 -1.93
CA PHE A 69 5.52 -2.58 -2.82
C PHE A 69 6.93 -2.75 -2.25
N ILE A 70 7.57 -1.66 -1.81
CA ILE A 70 8.91 -1.72 -1.21
C ILE A 70 8.90 -2.60 0.04
N TYR A 71 7.93 -2.38 0.92
CA TYR A 71 7.84 -3.11 2.16
C TYR A 71 7.57 -4.60 1.93
N SER A 72 6.66 -4.94 1.02
CA SER A 72 6.40 -6.31 0.59
C SER A 72 7.65 -6.95 -0.01
N GLY A 73 8.43 -6.22 -0.80
CA GLY A 73 9.71 -6.71 -1.33
C GLY A 73 10.70 -7.06 -0.23
N ILE A 74 10.87 -6.17 0.77
CA ILE A 74 11.75 -6.40 1.92
C ILE A 74 11.27 -7.60 2.75
N LEU A 75 9.96 -7.66 3.06
CA LEU A 75 9.37 -8.73 3.84
C LEU A 75 9.53 -10.08 3.15
N ASN A 76 9.23 -10.14 1.85
CA ASN A 76 9.37 -11.36 1.06
C ASN A 76 10.83 -11.80 0.98
N HIS A 77 11.77 -10.87 0.84
CA HIS A 77 13.20 -11.18 0.89
C HIS A 77 13.61 -11.79 2.24
N GLN A 78 13.21 -11.18 3.35
CA GLN A 78 13.51 -11.70 4.70
C GLN A 78 12.91 -13.09 4.94
N VAL A 79 11.65 -13.30 4.54
CA VAL A 79 10.99 -14.61 4.67
C VAL A 79 11.71 -15.66 3.81
N MET A 80 12.05 -15.32 2.57
CA MET A 80 12.76 -16.23 1.68
C MET A 80 14.17 -16.58 2.18
N LEU A 81 14.88 -15.63 2.80
CA LEU A 81 16.14 -15.91 3.48
C LEU A 81 15.96 -16.93 4.61
N LEU A 82 14.92 -16.77 5.43
CA LEU A 82 14.62 -17.68 6.53
C LEU A 82 14.27 -19.09 6.02
N ILE A 83 13.45 -19.19 4.97
CA ILE A 83 13.12 -20.47 4.32
C ILE A 83 14.40 -21.13 3.76
N ASN A 84 15.28 -20.36 3.14
CA ASN A 84 16.51 -20.88 2.53
C ASN A 84 17.55 -21.31 3.58
N GLN A 85 17.71 -20.56 4.66
CA GLN A 85 18.65 -20.88 5.75
C GLN A 85 18.26 -22.15 6.50
N ASN A 86 16.97 -22.46 6.59
CA ASN A 86 16.49 -23.69 7.19
C ASN A 86 16.56 -24.89 6.22
N GLY A 87 16.93 -24.72 4.94
CA GLY A 87 17.02 -25.85 4.00
C GLY A 87 15.67 -26.43 3.54
N VAL A 88 14.57 -25.70 3.77
CA VAL A 88 13.22 -26.13 3.36
C VAL A 88 13.12 -26.43 1.87
N LEU A 89 13.75 -25.59 1.04
CA LEU A 89 13.65 -25.72 -0.41
C LEU A 89 14.21 -27.06 -0.89
N ASP A 90 15.36 -27.46 -0.38
CA ASP A 90 16.02 -28.71 -0.77
C ASP A 90 15.29 -29.91 -0.18
N ALA A 91 14.80 -29.81 1.06
CA ALA A 91 13.96 -30.83 1.68
C ALA A 91 12.66 -31.09 0.89
N MET A 92 12.00 -30.03 0.41
CA MET A 92 10.82 -30.15 -0.47
C MET A 92 11.17 -30.90 -1.76
N VAL A 93 12.21 -30.48 -2.46
CA VAL A 93 12.62 -31.12 -3.73
C VAL A 93 12.94 -32.59 -3.51
N MET A 94 13.67 -32.92 -2.45
CA MET A 94 14.03 -34.30 -2.12
C MET A 94 12.79 -35.15 -1.80
N ALA A 95 11.85 -34.64 -1.01
CA ALA A 95 10.61 -35.35 -0.70
C ALA A 95 9.79 -35.68 -1.96
N PHE A 96 9.67 -34.74 -2.90
CA PHE A 96 8.94 -34.98 -4.15
C PHE A 96 9.67 -35.92 -5.11
N LYS A 97 11.00 -35.87 -5.18
CA LYS A 97 11.77 -36.77 -6.05
C LYS A 97 11.77 -38.20 -5.53
N THR A 98 11.87 -38.38 -4.22
CA THR A 98 11.94 -39.70 -3.59
C THR A 98 10.57 -40.30 -3.30
N GLY A 99 9.52 -39.47 -3.28
CA GLY A 99 8.20 -39.85 -2.79
C GLY A 99 8.16 -40.14 -1.29
N ASN A 100 9.27 -39.88 -0.58
CA ASN A 100 9.40 -40.18 0.82
C ASN A 100 9.14 -38.92 1.64
N PHE A 101 7.92 -38.83 2.18
CA PHE A 101 7.48 -37.73 3.03
C PHE A 101 7.76 -37.99 4.53
N ALA A 102 8.27 -39.19 4.87
CA ALA A 102 8.64 -39.59 6.23
C ALA A 102 9.83 -40.59 6.29
N VAL A 103 10.52 -40.58 7.45
CA VAL A 103 11.11 -41.73 8.19
C VAL A 103 12.65 -41.81 8.29
N ASP A 104 13.13 -41.75 9.55
CA ASP A 104 13.73 -42.92 10.24
C ASP A 104 13.03 -43.21 11.59
N ILE A 105 12.97 -44.49 11.98
CA ILE A 105 12.16 -45.12 13.06
C ILE A 105 12.73 -44.85 14.47
N ASP A 106 13.91 -44.24 14.58
CA ASP A 106 14.65 -44.05 15.84
C ASP A 106 14.34 -42.72 16.57
N GLY A 107 13.27 -42.01 16.20
CA GLY A 107 12.74 -40.89 16.99
C GLY A 107 13.58 -39.61 16.97
N GLN A 108 14.50 -39.45 16.02
CA GLN A 108 15.31 -38.23 15.86
C GLN A 108 14.90 -37.33 14.70
N GLU A 109 14.02 -37.76 13.80
CA GLU A 109 13.68 -36.98 12.60
C GLU A 109 12.23 -36.52 12.55
N GLN A 110 12.07 -35.20 12.60
CA GLN A 110 10.85 -34.48 12.34
C GLN A 110 10.40 -34.70 10.88
N THR A 111 9.13 -35.02 10.62
CA THR A 111 8.59 -35.13 9.24
C THR A 111 8.85 -33.83 8.46
N PHE A 112 8.98 -33.86 7.13
CA PHE A 112 9.06 -32.60 6.35
C PHE A 112 7.90 -31.65 6.73
N LYS A 113 6.73 -32.22 7.03
CA LYS A 113 5.58 -31.48 7.54
C LYS A 113 5.80 -30.86 8.93
N TYR A 114 6.34 -31.60 9.89
CA TYR A 114 6.61 -31.11 11.25
C TYR A 114 7.76 -30.08 11.26
N PHE A 115 8.81 -30.37 10.49
CA PHE A 115 9.89 -29.43 10.20
C PHE A 115 9.38 -28.15 9.51
N TRP A 116 8.49 -28.29 8.52
CA TRP A 116 7.82 -27.16 7.88
C TRP A 116 6.93 -26.41 8.86
N GLU A 117 6.17 -27.08 9.72
CA GLU A 117 5.32 -26.44 10.73
C GLU A 117 6.16 -25.58 11.69
N GLU A 118 7.33 -26.06 12.13
CA GLU A 118 8.24 -25.30 12.99
C GLU A 118 8.79 -24.05 12.27
N VAL A 119 9.25 -24.20 11.02
CA VAL A 119 9.72 -23.08 10.19
C VAL A 119 8.56 -22.13 9.88
N LEU A 120 7.37 -22.64 9.61
CA LEU A 120 6.17 -21.89 9.28
C LEU A 120 5.74 -21.00 10.45
N VAL A 121 5.82 -21.48 11.70
CA VAL A 121 5.56 -20.63 12.88
C VAL A 121 6.50 -19.41 12.90
N SER A 122 7.77 -19.61 12.58
CA SER A 122 8.76 -18.53 12.49
C SER A 122 8.48 -17.57 11.33
N VAL A 123 8.17 -18.11 10.13
CA VAL A 123 7.77 -17.35 8.95
C VAL A 123 6.52 -16.51 9.24
N MET A 124 5.47 -17.11 9.78
CA MET A 124 4.21 -16.45 10.09
C MET A 124 4.36 -15.37 11.15
N ARG A 125 5.27 -15.55 12.12
CA ARG A 125 5.63 -14.52 13.09
C ARG A 125 6.29 -13.31 12.42
N VAL A 126 7.25 -13.54 11.51
CA VAL A 126 7.90 -12.47 10.74
C VAL A 126 6.89 -11.74 9.87
N ILE A 127 6.04 -12.47 9.14
CA ILE A 127 4.97 -11.91 8.32
C ILE A 127 4.03 -11.06 9.17
N THR A 128 3.53 -11.58 10.30
CA THR A 128 2.58 -10.86 11.15
C THR A 128 3.17 -9.58 11.72
N ARG A 129 4.42 -9.64 12.22
CA ARG A 129 5.13 -8.45 12.72
C ARG A 129 5.37 -7.43 11.62
N GLY A 130 5.84 -7.89 10.45
CA GLY A 130 6.09 -7.01 9.32
C GLY A 130 4.81 -6.30 8.87
N ARG A 131 3.72 -7.06 8.74
CA ARG A 131 2.40 -6.51 8.42
C ARG A 131 1.97 -5.45 9.43
N PHE A 132 2.10 -5.71 10.72
CA PHE A 132 1.78 -4.73 11.76
C PHE A 132 2.54 -3.40 11.57
N PHE A 133 3.86 -3.46 11.41
CA PHE A 133 4.66 -2.23 11.23
C PHE A 133 4.32 -1.49 9.94
N LEU A 134 4.04 -2.20 8.85
CA LEU A 134 3.57 -1.57 7.61
C LEU A 134 2.23 -0.86 7.81
N VAL A 135 1.26 -1.51 8.47
CA VAL A 135 -0.05 -0.90 8.76
C VAL A 135 0.12 0.38 9.57
N VAL A 136 0.98 0.37 10.60
CA VAL A 136 1.28 1.56 11.40
C VAL A 136 1.95 2.65 10.55
N ALA A 137 2.93 2.30 9.72
CA ALA A 137 3.61 3.27 8.85
C ALA A 137 2.65 3.89 7.84
N LEU A 138 1.83 3.08 7.16
CA LEU A 138 0.80 3.54 6.24
C LEU A 138 -0.21 4.44 6.96
N PHE A 139 -0.68 4.06 8.14
CA PHE A 139 -1.60 4.87 8.92
C PHE A 139 -1.02 6.25 9.26
N ILE A 140 0.25 6.32 9.70
CA ILE A 140 0.93 7.59 10.00
C ILE A 140 1.05 8.45 8.74
N VAL A 141 1.46 7.86 7.61
CA VAL A 141 1.59 8.58 6.33
C VAL A 141 0.24 9.11 5.86
N LEU A 142 -0.80 8.27 5.89
CA LEU A 142 -2.15 8.61 5.49
C LEU A 142 -2.74 9.73 6.36
N LEU A 143 -2.66 9.57 7.69
CA LEU A 143 -3.14 10.55 8.64
C LEU A 143 -2.37 11.86 8.49
N GLY A 144 -1.04 11.81 8.48
CA GLY A 144 -0.19 13.00 8.33
C GLY A 144 -0.48 13.77 7.05
N THR A 145 -0.62 13.07 5.92
CA THR A 145 -0.91 13.69 4.62
C THR A 145 -2.33 14.29 4.59
N THR A 146 -3.31 13.58 5.16
CA THR A 146 -4.68 14.07 5.28
C THR A 146 -4.74 15.34 6.12
N LEU A 147 -4.12 15.33 7.32
CA LEU A 147 -4.03 16.49 8.21
C LEU A 147 -3.35 17.68 7.53
N LEU A 148 -2.22 17.45 6.85
CA LEU A 148 -1.48 18.50 6.16
C LEU A 148 -2.31 19.11 5.03
N THR A 149 -2.98 18.27 4.23
CA THR A 149 -3.84 18.74 3.12
C THR A 149 -5.00 19.57 3.64
N TYR A 150 -5.68 19.09 4.69
CA TYR A 150 -6.78 19.84 5.31
C TYR A 150 -6.31 21.13 5.99
N SER A 151 -5.13 21.14 6.59
CA SER A 151 -4.53 22.34 7.17
C SER A 151 -4.18 23.39 6.09
N LEU A 152 -3.69 22.94 4.92
CA LEU A 152 -3.44 23.83 3.78
C LEU A 152 -4.74 24.36 3.18
N TYR A 153 -5.77 23.51 3.08
CA TYR A 153 -7.09 23.87 2.56
C TYR A 153 -7.79 24.92 3.44
N TYR A 154 -7.83 24.70 4.76
CA TYR A 154 -8.59 25.53 5.69
C TYR A 154 -7.78 26.66 6.33
N ARG A 155 -6.60 27.03 5.80
CA ARG A 155 -5.63 28.02 6.34
C ARG A 155 -6.29 29.11 7.20
N GLY A 156 -6.37 28.88 8.51
CA GLY A 156 -6.84 29.86 9.50
C GLY A 156 -8.34 30.22 9.51
N GLN A 157 -9.17 29.66 8.62
CA GLN A 157 -10.55 30.13 8.44
C GLN A 157 -11.63 29.20 9.02
N ASN A 158 -11.39 27.87 9.13
CA ASN A 158 -12.43 26.97 9.67
C ASN A 158 -11.91 25.63 10.24
N TYR A 159 -11.28 25.67 11.43
CA TYR A 159 -10.71 24.47 12.08
C TYR A 159 -11.76 23.41 12.48
N GLN A 160 -13.00 23.83 12.80
CA GLN A 160 -14.07 22.88 13.16
C GLN A 160 -14.54 22.05 11.96
N ALA A 161 -14.65 22.67 10.78
CA ALA A 161 -14.95 21.94 9.54
C ALA A 161 -13.82 20.96 9.20
N ALA A 162 -12.56 21.41 9.26
CA ALA A 162 -11.39 20.56 9.04
C ALA A 162 -11.39 19.31 9.95
N ALA A 163 -11.61 19.51 11.26
CA ALA A 163 -11.64 18.43 12.23
C ALA A 163 -12.76 17.41 11.97
N ARG A 164 -13.96 17.86 11.57
CA ARG A 164 -15.06 16.97 11.18
C ARG A 164 -14.69 16.13 9.96
N MET A 165 -14.06 16.73 8.95
CA MET A 165 -13.65 16.00 7.74
C MET A 165 -12.59 14.96 8.04
N ILE A 166 -11.55 15.33 8.80
CA ILE A 166 -10.50 14.41 9.25
C ILE A 166 -11.12 13.25 10.02
N SER A 167 -12.11 13.51 10.88
CA SER A 167 -12.82 12.47 11.62
C SER A 167 -13.58 11.52 10.70
N ILE A 168 -14.25 12.01 9.64
CA ILE A 168 -14.95 11.15 8.66
C ILE A 168 -13.95 10.24 7.95
N VAL A 169 -12.85 10.79 7.44
CA VAL A 169 -11.80 10.00 6.75
C VAL A 169 -11.24 8.93 7.67
N LEU A 170 -10.87 9.31 8.89
CA LEU A 170 -10.36 8.38 9.90
C LEU A 170 -11.36 7.28 10.24
N SER A 171 -12.63 7.62 10.45
CA SER A 171 -13.67 6.64 10.74
C SER A 171 -13.88 5.65 9.59
N VAL A 172 -13.81 6.10 8.33
CA VAL A 172 -13.89 5.20 7.17
C VAL A 172 -12.67 4.29 7.09
N ILE A 173 -11.45 4.84 7.22
CA ILE A 173 -10.21 4.05 7.18
C ILE A 173 -10.21 3.00 8.30
N LEU A 174 -10.48 3.41 9.54
CA LEU A 174 -10.48 2.50 10.69
C LEU A 174 -11.63 1.49 10.62
N GLY A 175 -12.83 1.92 10.22
CA GLY A 175 -14.00 1.06 10.08
C GLY A 175 -13.83 -0.02 9.01
N PHE A 176 -13.34 0.36 7.83
CA PHE A 176 -12.98 -0.60 6.79
C PHE A 176 -11.83 -1.50 7.26
N THR A 177 -10.74 -0.93 7.78
CA THR A 177 -9.62 -1.75 8.25
C THR A 177 -10.08 -2.77 9.29
N PHE A 178 -10.95 -2.40 10.23
CA PHE A 178 -11.52 -3.30 11.22
C PHE A 178 -12.41 -4.39 10.60
N LEU A 179 -13.34 -4.03 9.71
CA LEU A 179 -14.22 -4.99 9.02
C LEU A 179 -13.40 -6.00 8.21
N PHE A 180 -12.40 -5.51 7.47
CA PHE A 180 -11.60 -6.34 6.58
C PHE A 180 -10.60 -7.21 7.34
N THR A 181 -10.02 -6.72 8.45
CA THR A 181 -9.11 -7.51 9.29
C THR A 181 -9.83 -8.66 10.01
N ASN A 182 -11.09 -8.45 10.43
CA ASN A 182 -11.82 -9.43 11.23
C ASN A 182 -12.72 -10.38 10.42
N ASN A 183 -12.93 -10.15 9.12
CA ASN A 183 -13.82 -10.96 8.28
C ASN A 183 -13.06 -11.72 7.18
N ARG A 184 -12.13 -12.60 7.57
CA ARG A 184 -11.29 -13.39 6.64
C ARG A 184 -12.07 -14.11 5.53
N THR A 185 -13.28 -14.60 5.81
CA THR A 185 -14.10 -15.35 4.84
C THR A 185 -14.56 -14.49 3.67
N MET A 186 -14.98 -13.25 3.92
CA MET A 186 -15.36 -12.31 2.87
C MET A 186 -14.14 -11.77 2.11
N VAL A 187 -13.03 -11.64 2.85
CA VAL A 187 -11.87 -10.87 2.42
C VAL A 187 -10.86 -11.70 1.64
N GLY A 188 -10.66 -12.96 2.04
CA GLY A 188 -9.71 -13.88 1.42
C GLY A 188 -9.85 -13.99 -0.10
N PRO A 189 -11.05 -14.20 -0.66
CA PRO A 189 -11.23 -14.28 -2.11
C PRO A 189 -10.75 -13.02 -2.85
N PHE A 190 -11.09 -11.84 -2.36
CA PHE A 190 -10.67 -10.59 -2.99
C PHE A 190 -9.17 -10.37 -2.86
N GLU A 191 -8.57 -10.58 -1.67
CA GLU A 191 -7.13 -10.45 -1.49
C GLU A 191 -6.35 -11.36 -2.42
N ASN A 192 -6.81 -12.60 -2.57
CA ASN A 192 -6.21 -13.58 -3.46
C ASN A 192 -6.31 -13.14 -4.92
N VAL A 193 -7.47 -12.62 -5.36
CA VAL A 193 -7.67 -12.11 -6.72
C VAL A 193 -6.75 -10.93 -7.02
N VAL A 194 -6.71 -9.93 -6.13
CA VAL A 194 -5.85 -8.74 -6.30
C VAL A 194 -4.38 -9.13 -6.29
N GLY A 195 -3.97 -9.95 -5.31
CA GLY A 195 -2.60 -10.44 -5.18
C GLY A 195 -2.14 -11.24 -6.39
N TYR A 196 -3.00 -12.08 -6.96
CA TYR A 196 -2.68 -12.80 -8.18
C TYR A 196 -2.63 -11.89 -9.40
N GLY A 197 -3.56 -10.94 -9.54
CA GLY A 197 -3.51 -9.95 -10.61
C GLY A 197 -2.16 -9.24 -10.64
N PHE A 198 -1.65 -8.89 -9.46
CA PHE A 198 -0.31 -8.34 -9.29
C PHE A 198 0.79 -9.32 -9.72
N VAL A 199 0.79 -10.56 -9.23
CA VAL A 199 1.78 -11.59 -9.62
C VAL A 199 1.75 -11.84 -11.13
N LYS A 200 0.58 -11.92 -11.74
CA LYS A 200 0.42 -12.12 -13.19
C LYS A 200 0.97 -10.95 -13.99
N MET A 201 0.89 -9.72 -13.48
CA MET A 201 1.40 -8.54 -14.17
C MET A 201 2.93 -8.41 -14.02
N PHE A 202 3.47 -8.60 -12.83
CA PHE A 202 4.87 -8.27 -12.51
C PHE A 202 5.79 -9.49 -12.38
N MET A 203 5.25 -10.69 -12.20
CA MET A 203 5.98 -11.94 -11.96
C MET A 203 5.56 -13.07 -12.90
N ASN A 204 4.96 -12.75 -14.05
CA ASN A 204 4.42 -13.75 -14.99
C ASN A 204 5.45 -14.83 -15.36
N LYS A 205 6.71 -14.44 -15.57
CA LYS A 205 7.79 -15.39 -15.91
C LYS A 205 8.05 -16.38 -14.78
N ALA A 206 8.14 -15.91 -13.54
CA ALA A 206 8.36 -16.78 -12.38
C ALA A 206 7.14 -17.66 -12.10
N LEU A 207 5.93 -17.12 -12.29
CA LEU A 207 4.68 -17.88 -12.20
C LEU A 207 4.63 -18.99 -13.25
N GLN A 208 4.95 -18.70 -14.51
CA GLN A 208 4.98 -19.69 -15.58
C GLN A 208 6.06 -20.75 -15.36
N ASP A 209 7.26 -20.36 -14.95
CA ASP A 209 8.36 -21.29 -14.66
C ASP A 209 8.02 -22.23 -13.49
N ALA A 210 7.44 -21.70 -12.41
CA ALA A 210 6.98 -22.52 -11.30
C ALA A 210 5.86 -23.47 -11.73
N MET A 211 4.81 -22.97 -12.40
CA MET A 211 3.63 -23.78 -12.70
C MET A 211 3.90 -24.83 -13.79
N ASN A 212 4.52 -24.45 -14.91
CA ASN A 212 4.82 -25.38 -16.01
C ASN A 212 6.00 -26.29 -15.71
N GLY A 213 6.89 -25.86 -14.80
CA GLY A 213 8.05 -26.63 -14.39
C GLY A 213 7.73 -27.67 -13.31
N ILE A 214 6.79 -27.38 -12.41
CA ILE A 214 6.39 -28.30 -11.33
C ILE A 214 5.25 -29.21 -11.80
N PHE A 215 4.29 -28.71 -12.57
CA PHE A 215 3.09 -29.47 -12.94
C PHE A 215 3.05 -29.77 -14.44
N GLN A 216 2.63 -30.99 -14.77
CA GLN A 216 2.37 -31.43 -16.14
C GLN A 216 0.96 -31.99 -16.25
N HIS A 217 0.24 -31.59 -17.30
CA HIS A 217 -1.11 -32.05 -17.54
C HIS A 217 -1.08 -33.41 -18.26
N LYS A 218 -1.87 -34.38 -17.77
CA LYS A 218 -1.83 -35.77 -18.25
C LYS A 218 -2.19 -35.91 -19.73
N PHE A 219 -3.13 -35.09 -20.19
CA PHE A 219 -3.58 -35.09 -21.60
C PHE A 219 -2.73 -34.23 -22.54
N PHE A 220 -1.81 -33.41 -22.01
CA PHE A 220 -0.99 -32.48 -22.79
C PHE A 220 0.49 -32.63 -22.47
N THR A 221 0.95 -33.88 -22.37
CA THR A 221 2.32 -34.27 -22.03
C THR A 221 3.37 -33.65 -22.96
N ASN A 222 3.06 -33.44 -24.24
CA ASN A 222 3.96 -32.84 -25.25
C ASN A 222 3.80 -31.33 -25.45
N LYS A 223 2.85 -30.67 -24.78
CA LYS A 223 2.76 -29.21 -24.83
C LYS A 223 3.45 -28.67 -23.58
N TYR A 224 4.52 -27.89 -23.76
CA TYR A 224 5.20 -27.09 -22.72
C TYR A 224 4.29 -26.04 -22.04
N VAL A 225 2.97 -26.16 -22.21
CA VAL A 225 1.96 -25.23 -21.74
C VAL A 225 1.00 -26.04 -20.90
N PHE A 226 1.18 -25.99 -19.57
CA PHE A 226 0.12 -26.32 -18.64
C PHE A 226 -1.13 -25.53 -19.09
N PRO A 227 -2.23 -26.19 -19.47
CA PRO A 227 -3.30 -25.54 -20.21
C PRO A 227 -3.91 -24.43 -19.36
N GLY A 228 -3.59 -23.20 -19.75
CA GLY A 228 -4.27 -21.96 -19.39
C GLY A 228 -4.26 -21.60 -17.91
N ALA A 229 -3.65 -20.46 -17.60
CA ALA A 229 -3.70 -19.75 -16.33
C ALA A 229 -5.12 -19.51 -15.74
N ASN A 230 -6.20 -19.92 -16.43
CA ASN A 230 -7.59 -19.82 -15.99
C ASN A 230 -8.14 -21.11 -15.34
N ILE A 231 -7.68 -22.32 -15.73
CA ILE A 231 -8.24 -23.58 -15.18
C ILE A 231 -7.67 -23.88 -13.78
N TYR A 232 -6.42 -23.51 -13.54
CA TYR A 232 -5.76 -23.68 -12.24
C TYR A 232 -5.56 -22.36 -11.48
N TYR A 233 -6.26 -21.32 -11.93
CA TYR A 233 -6.40 -20.03 -11.25
C TYR A 233 -6.93 -20.25 -9.84
N ASP A 234 -8.05 -20.96 -9.71
CA ASP A 234 -8.67 -21.27 -8.42
C ASP A 234 -7.77 -22.13 -7.55
N PHE A 235 -7.00 -23.04 -8.14
CA PHE A 235 -6.04 -23.85 -7.41
C PHE A 235 -4.93 -22.98 -6.78
N LEU A 236 -4.32 -22.08 -7.56
CA LEU A 236 -3.27 -21.19 -7.02
C LEU A 236 -3.84 -20.09 -6.10
N LEU A 237 -5.07 -19.63 -6.34
CA LEU A 237 -5.74 -18.64 -5.51
C LEU A 237 -6.19 -19.18 -4.17
N ASN A 238 -6.95 -20.28 -4.19
CA ASN A 238 -7.76 -20.71 -3.06
C ASN A 238 -7.19 -21.95 -2.36
N VAL A 239 -6.40 -22.76 -3.06
CA VAL A 239 -5.89 -24.03 -2.52
C VAL A 239 -4.43 -23.90 -2.07
N MET A 240 -3.57 -23.21 -2.84
CA MET A 240 -2.17 -23.03 -2.47
C MET A 240 -1.93 -21.79 -1.58
N SER A 241 -1.44 -22.05 -0.37
CA SER A 241 -0.99 -21.07 0.62
C SER A 241 0.26 -21.61 1.34
N LEU A 242 0.98 -20.81 2.13
CA LEU A 242 2.11 -21.32 2.92
C LEU A 242 1.68 -22.42 3.90
N GLU A 243 0.46 -22.33 4.43
CA GLU A 243 -0.07 -23.29 5.41
C GLU A 243 -0.41 -24.63 4.74
N THR A 244 -0.97 -24.58 3.53
CA THR A 244 -1.50 -25.75 2.82
C THR A 244 -0.53 -26.34 1.79
N LEU A 245 0.54 -25.63 1.43
CA LEU A 245 1.44 -26.02 0.35
C LEU A 245 2.02 -27.43 0.50
N PRO A 246 2.60 -27.83 1.65
CA PRO A 246 3.14 -29.19 1.80
C PRO A 246 2.08 -30.26 1.61
N SER A 247 0.94 -30.14 2.29
CA SER A 247 -0.11 -31.15 2.28
C SER A 247 -0.78 -31.27 0.93
N VAL A 248 -0.99 -30.14 0.23
CA VAL A 248 -1.57 -30.12 -1.11
C VAL A 248 -0.64 -30.79 -2.11
N LEU A 249 0.65 -30.47 -2.06
CA LEU A 249 1.61 -31.09 -2.97
C LEU A 249 1.80 -32.59 -2.66
N GLU A 250 1.84 -32.99 -1.38
CA GLU A 250 1.85 -34.39 -0.97
C GLU A 250 0.60 -35.14 -1.46
N GLU A 251 -0.59 -34.54 -1.34
CA GLU A 251 -1.84 -35.12 -1.82
C GLU A 251 -1.81 -35.34 -3.33
N ILE A 252 -1.34 -34.37 -4.10
CA ILE A 252 -1.19 -34.47 -5.56
C ILE A 252 -0.20 -35.57 -5.93
N TYR A 253 0.89 -35.69 -5.19
CA TYR A 253 1.89 -36.73 -5.42
C TYR A 253 1.33 -38.13 -5.15
N GLN A 254 0.76 -38.36 -3.97
CA GLN A 254 0.28 -39.69 -3.54
C GLN A 254 -1.02 -40.10 -4.25
N ASN A 255 -1.87 -39.14 -4.61
CA ASN A 255 -3.17 -39.39 -5.23
C ASN A 255 -3.23 -38.83 -6.65
N ASN A 256 -2.16 -38.94 -7.43
CA ASN A 256 -2.08 -38.37 -8.78
C ASN A 256 -3.30 -38.75 -9.65
N ALA A 257 -3.87 -39.95 -9.50
CA ALA A 257 -5.04 -40.43 -10.24
C ALA A 257 -6.30 -39.55 -10.08
N LYS A 258 -6.44 -38.80 -8.97
CA LYS A 258 -7.57 -37.91 -8.71
C LYS A 258 -7.50 -36.59 -9.48
N TYR A 259 -6.33 -36.23 -10.01
CA TYR A 259 -6.07 -34.95 -10.65
C TYR A 259 -5.81 -35.13 -12.16
N ASP A 260 -6.17 -34.13 -12.95
CA ASP A 260 -5.88 -34.09 -14.40
C ASP A 260 -4.42 -33.72 -14.72
N PHE A 261 -3.62 -33.50 -13.67
CA PHE A 261 -2.22 -33.14 -13.72
C PHE A 261 -1.43 -33.93 -12.68
N GLU A 262 -0.11 -33.94 -12.84
CA GLU A 262 0.85 -34.58 -11.94
C GLU A 262 2.08 -33.71 -11.73
N ILE A 263 2.88 -34.04 -10.71
CA ILE A 263 4.14 -33.36 -10.43
C ILE A 263 5.23 -33.92 -11.35
N ARG A 264 5.93 -33.04 -12.06
CA ARG A 264 7.11 -33.40 -12.84
C ARG A 264 8.27 -33.66 -11.90
N THR A 265 8.72 -34.90 -11.78
CA THR A 265 9.83 -35.29 -10.90
C THR A 265 11.19 -35.35 -11.60
N ASP A 266 11.22 -35.13 -12.92
CA ASP A 266 12.44 -35.13 -13.75
C ASP A 266 13.51 -34.16 -13.20
N ASP A 267 14.77 -34.58 -13.20
CA ASP A 267 15.91 -33.81 -12.68
C ASP A 267 16.23 -32.56 -13.52
N GLU A 268 16.04 -32.62 -14.84
CA GLU A 268 16.36 -31.52 -15.76
C GLU A 268 15.16 -30.61 -16.01
N GLU A 269 13.99 -31.20 -16.23
CA GLU A 269 12.78 -30.48 -16.62
C GLU A 269 11.66 -30.44 -15.57
N GLY A 270 11.86 -31.03 -14.39
CA GLY A 270 10.85 -31.13 -13.33
C GLY A 270 11.13 -30.26 -12.09
N ILE A 271 10.68 -30.72 -10.93
CA ILE A 271 10.79 -29.98 -9.67
C ILE A 271 12.26 -29.77 -9.27
N ASN A 272 12.63 -28.52 -9.01
CA ASN A 272 13.96 -28.14 -8.54
C ASN A 272 13.88 -26.96 -7.56
N THR A 273 14.99 -26.70 -6.86
CA THR A 273 15.08 -25.67 -5.81
C THR A 273 14.67 -24.29 -6.32
N THR A 274 15.01 -23.95 -7.57
CA THR A 274 14.65 -22.67 -8.21
C THR A 274 13.14 -22.54 -8.43
N ARG A 275 12.48 -23.59 -8.89
CA ARG A 275 11.03 -23.58 -9.16
C ARG A 275 10.21 -23.60 -7.88
N VAL A 276 10.63 -24.36 -6.87
CA VAL A 276 10.02 -24.32 -5.54
C VAL A 276 10.19 -22.94 -4.91
N ARG A 277 11.37 -22.32 -5.06
CA ARG A 277 11.61 -20.94 -4.66
C ARG A 277 10.68 -19.96 -5.37
N ASN A 278 10.53 -20.08 -6.69
CA ASN A 278 9.63 -19.24 -7.48
C ASN A 278 8.17 -19.42 -7.04
N LEU A 279 7.74 -20.65 -6.76
CA LEU A 279 6.40 -20.95 -6.25
C LEU A 279 6.14 -20.29 -4.88
N LEU A 280 7.07 -20.43 -3.95
CA LEU A 280 6.97 -19.80 -2.63
C LEU A 280 6.96 -18.28 -2.73
N GLN A 281 7.79 -17.68 -3.59
CA GLN A 281 7.77 -16.24 -3.86
C GLN A 281 6.42 -15.79 -4.44
N VAL A 282 5.83 -16.56 -5.35
CA VAL A 282 4.50 -16.28 -5.90
C VAL A 282 3.44 -16.31 -4.80
N ILE A 283 3.44 -17.33 -3.95
CA ILE A 283 2.48 -17.48 -2.83
C ILE A 283 2.64 -16.34 -1.83
N LEU A 284 3.89 -15.98 -1.49
CA LEU A 284 4.21 -14.87 -0.58
C LEU A 284 3.75 -13.52 -1.14
N ASN A 285 4.07 -13.21 -2.41
CA ASN A 285 3.66 -11.96 -3.04
C ASN A 285 2.14 -11.87 -3.18
N LYS A 286 1.47 -12.96 -3.57
CA LYS A 286 0.00 -13.05 -3.62
C LYS A 286 -0.60 -12.64 -2.27
N ASN A 287 -0.16 -13.29 -1.19
CA ASN A 287 -0.73 -13.08 0.13
C ASN A 287 -0.36 -11.71 0.72
N THR A 288 0.86 -11.22 0.51
CA THR A 288 1.31 -9.95 1.10
C THR A 288 0.71 -8.73 0.42
N VAL A 289 0.67 -8.70 -0.92
CA VAL A 289 0.06 -7.59 -1.67
C VAL A 289 -1.46 -7.59 -1.49
N GLY A 290 -2.09 -8.77 -1.57
CA GLY A 290 -3.52 -8.93 -1.33
C GLY A 290 -3.96 -8.38 0.03
N ASN A 291 -3.27 -8.73 1.11
CA ASN A 291 -3.63 -8.28 2.47
C ASN A 291 -3.55 -6.77 2.68
N MET A 292 -2.80 -6.04 1.86
CA MET A 292 -2.53 -4.61 2.08
C MET A 292 -3.37 -3.70 1.19
N CYS A 293 -4.02 -4.25 0.17
CA CYS A 293 -4.78 -3.44 -0.78
C CYS A 293 -6.01 -2.76 -0.15
N TRP A 294 -6.55 -3.28 0.96
CA TRP A 294 -7.71 -2.70 1.62
C TRP A 294 -7.44 -1.38 2.33
N LEU A 295 -6.29 -1.25 3.00
CA LEU A 295 -5.90 0.02 3.62
C LEU A 295 -5.78 1.13 2.58
N TYR A 296 -5.26 0.78 1.41
CA TYR A 296 -5.23 1.66 0.26
C TYR A 296 -6.64 2.01 -0.25
N PHE A 297 -7.49 1.02 -0.52
CA PHE A 297 -8.86 1.26 -0.99
C PHE A 297 -9.70 2.07 0.01
N ALA A 298 -9.63 1.73 1.30
CA ALA A 298 -10.31 2.44 2.38
C ALA A 298 -9.86 3.90 2.49
N SER A 299 -8.56 4.15 2.30
CA SER A 299 -8.01 5.51 2.29
C SER A 299 -8.51 6.31 1.10
N LEU A 300 -8.46 5.72 -0.10
CA LEU A 300 -8.96 6.36 -1.32
C LEU A 300 -10.46 6.68 -1.21
N VAL A 301 -11.27 5.72 -0.78
CA VAL A 301 -12.72 5.90 -0.58
C VAL A 301 -13.01 6.93 0.51
N GLY A 302 -12.33 6.85 1.66
CA GLY A 302 -12.48 7.81 2.75
C GLY A 302 -12.16 9.23 2.31
N THR A 303 -11.07 9.43 1.57
CA THR A 303 -10.71 10.72 0.99
C THR A 303 -11.77 11.20 0.00
N LEU A 304 -12.20 10.36 -0.95
CA LEU A 304 -13.23 10.74 -1.94
C LEU A 304 -14.55 11.18 -1.28
N ILE A 305 -15.04 10.43 -0.29
CA ILE A 305 -16.26 10.77 0.45
C ILE A 305 -16.10 12.10 1.18
N SER A 306 -14.96 12.29 1.86
CA SER A 306 -14.72 13.53 2.61
C SER A 306 -14.69 14.77 1.71
N PHE A 307 -14.10 14.67 0.52
CA PHE A 307 -14.07 15.76 -0.44
C PHE A 307 -15.40 15.98 -1.14
N GLN A 308 -16.16 14.92 -1.44
CA GLN A 308 -17.51 15.07 -1.96
C GLN A 308 -18.41 15.84 -0.99
N TYR A 309 -18.25 15.61 0.31
CA TYR A 309 -18.96 16.36 1.35
C TYR A 309 -18.50 17.83 1.46
N ILE A 310 -17.24 18.14 1.15
CA ILE A 310 -16.76 19.53 1.03
C ILE A 310 -17.44 20.21 -0.17
N LEU A 311 -17.35 19.58 -1.35
CA LEU A 311 -17.89 20.14 -2.59
C LEU A 311 -19.41 20.32 -2.52
N SER A 312 -20.14 19.46 -1.81
CA SER A 312 -21.59 19.60 -1.64
C SER A 312 -22.01 20.69 -0.65
N ASN A 313 -21.12 21.13 0.24
CA ASN A 313 -21.40 22.17 1.24
C ASN A 313 -20.86 23.55 0.84
N GLU A 314 -20.04 23.62 -0.20
CA GLU A 314 -19.51 24.87 -0.77
C GLU A 314 -20.24 25.34 -2.05
N MET A 315 -21.10 24.48 -2.63
CA MET A 315 -22.08 24.84 -3.68
C MET A 315 -23.42 25.25 -3.06
#